data_AF-A0A8J5MBD7-F1
#
_entry.id   AF-A0A8J5MBD7-F1
#
_cell.length_a   1.000
_cell.length_b   1.000
_cell.length_c   1.000
_cell.angle_alpha   90.00
_cell.angle_beta   90.00
_cell.angle_gamma   90.00
#
_symmetry.space_group_name_H-M   'P 1'
#
loop_
_entity.id
_entity.type
_entity.pdbx_description
1 polymer ?
#
loop_
_entity_poly.entity_id
_entity_poly.type
_entity_poly.pdbx_seq_one_letter_code
_entity_poly.pdbx_strand_id
1 'polypeptide(L)'
;MTADEILVLCALLDDAGCSYSLILAVAALYRPPVERPVVPNIRFCLTAATDADPESDFRFNVAGILLLTSLFALPEWVITKHPDCVHKTEAFCILLHRLSYPKRLADMRKTFGRSEGAAYTAIRRRSTCL
;
A
#
# COMPACT_ATOMS: atom_id res chain seq x y z
N MET A 1 -14.13 22.66 7.40
CA MET A 1 -15.46 22.05 7.45
C MET A 1 -15.32 20.63 7.96
N THR A 2 -15.10 20.52 9.27
CA THR A 2 -15.25 19.25 9.99
C THR A 2 -16.75 18.89 10.04
N ALA A 3 -17.07 17.64 10.37
CA ALA A 3 -18.47 17.18 10.44
C ALA A 3 -19.32 18.06 11.38
N ASP A 4 -18.69 18.57 12.44
CA ASP A 4 -19.30 19.39 13.47
C ASP A 4 -19.72 20.77 12.94
N GLU A 5 -18.87 21.40 12.11
CA GLU A 5 -19.17 22.70 11.48
C GLU A 5 -20.34 22.61 10.49
N ILE A 6 -20.50 21.46 9.83
CA ILE A 6 -21.59 21.23 8.87
C ILE A 6 -22.90 20.94 9.58
N LEU A 7 -22.86 20.21 10.70
CA LEU A 7 -24.04 20.00 11.53
C LEU A 7 -24.58 21.34 12.06
N VAL A 8 -23.70 22.23 12.49
CA VAL A 8 -24.03 23.60 12.92
C VAL A 8 -24.57 24.44 11.75
N LEU A 9 -23.99 24.31 10.56
CA LEU A 9 -24.48 25.00 9.37
C LEU A 9 -25.89 24.53 8.96
N CYS A 10 -26.16 23.22 9.01
CA CYS A 10 -27.48 22.66 8.74
C CYS A 10 -28.51 23.12 9.77
N ALA A 11 -28.17 23.12 11.06
CA ALA A 11 -29.04 23.62 12.13
C ALA A 11 -29.36 25.12 11.98
N LEU A 12 -28.37 25.94 11.62
CA LEU A 12 -28.56 27.37 11.34
C LEU A 12 -29.46 27.62 10.10
N LEU A 13 -29.38 26.75 9.09
CA LEU A 13 -30.22 26.84 7.90
C LEU A 13 -31.67 26.41 8.17
N ASP A 14 -31.88 25.43 9.06
CA ASP A 14 -33.20 25.04 9.58
C ASP A 14 -33.84 26.18 10.38
N ASP A 15 -33.10 26.81 11.30
CA ASP A 15 -33.59 27.95 12.11
C ASP A 15 -33.88 29.22 11.26
N ALA A 16 -33.18 29.38 10.14
CA ALA A 16 -33.41 30.48 9.19
C ALA A 16 -34.63 30.25 8.27
N GLY A 17 -35.32 29.10 8.38
CA GLY A 17 -36.47 28.75 7.55
C GLY A 17 -36.11 28.50 6.08
N CYS A 18 -34.87 28.08 5.80
CA CYS A 18 -34.44 27.76 4.45
C CYS A 18 -35.22 26.57 3.89
N SER A 19 -35.47 26.57 2.58
CA SER A 19 -36.12 25.45 1.91
C SER A 19 -35.35 24.15 2.14
N TYR A 20 -36.03 23.06 2.52
CA TYR A 20 -35.46 21.73 2.74
C TYR A 20 -34.53 21.23 1.61
N SER A 21 -34.72 21.73 0.38
CA SER A 21 -33.85 21.47 -0.77
C SER A 21 -32.41 21.96 -0.60
N LEU A 22 -32.17 23.09 0.08
CA LEU A 22 -30.83 23.64 0.32
C LEU A 22 -30.06 22.78 1.32
N ILE A 23 -30.74 22.32 2.36
CA ILE A 23 -30.18 21.44 3.39
C ILE A 23 -29.79 20.10 2.76
N LEU A 24 -30.67 19.54 1.93
CA LEU A 24 -30.37 18.32 1.17
C LEU A 24 -29.18 18.51 0.22
N ALA A 25 -29.07 19.66 -0.44
CA ALA A 25 -27.96 19.95 -1.35
C ALA A 25 -26.62 20.06 -0.60
N VAL A 26 -26.59 20.69 0.57
CA VAL A 26 -25.40 20.78 1.42
C VAL A 26 -24.99 19.39 1.92
N ALA A 27 -25.94 18.57 2.37
CA ALA A 27 -25.67 17.20 2.81
C ALA A 27 -25.17 16.30 1.67
N ALA A 28 -25.72 16.45 0.46
CA ALA A 28 -25.28 15.69 -0.73
C ALA A 28 -23.89 16.11 -1.23
N LEU A 29 -23.52 17.37 -1.05
CA LEU A 29 -22.19 17.90 -1.39
C LEU A 29 -21.15 17.61 -0.30
N TYR A 30 -21.58 17.30 0.92
CA TYR A 30 -20.65 16.95 1.98
C TYR A 30 -20.03 15.58 1.72
N ARG A 31 -18.72 15.60 1.48
CA ARG A 31 -17.88 14.41 1.43
C ARG A 31 -17.12 14.34 2.75
N PRO A 32 -17.48 13.43 3.67
CA PRO A 32 -16.74 13.30 4.91
C PRO A 32 -15.27 13.03 4.58
N PRO A 33 -14.33 13.65 5.31
CA PRO A 33 -12.92 13.36 5.13
C PRO A 33 -12.73 11.85 5.33
N VAL A 34 -12.29 11.17 4.26
CA VAL A 34 -12.01 9.74 4.30
C VAL A 34 -10.85 9.57 5.26
N GLU A 35 -11.14 9.06 6.46
CA GLU A 35 -10.12 8.68 7.43
C GLU A 35 -9.28 7.56 6.80
N ARG A 36 -8.09 7.93 6.32
CA ARG A 36 -7.19 6.97 5.67
C ARG A 36 -6.62 6.11 6.78
N PRO A 37 -6.80 4.77 6.76
CA PRO A 37 -6.16 3.92 7.74
C PRO A 37 -4.65 4.17 7.71
N VAL A 38 -4.07 4.43 8.89
CA VAL A 38 -2.62 4.64 9.04
C VAL A 38 -1.95 3.33 8.62
N VAL A 39 -1.33 3.33 7.43
CA VAL A 39 -0.55 2.19 6.97
C VAL A 39 0.68 2.10 7.88
N PRO A 40 0.80 1.07 8.74
CA PRO A 40 1.95 0.96 9.60
C PRO A 40 3.19 0.79 8.71
N ASN A 41 4.25 1.54 9.00
CA ASN A 41 5.54 1.48 8.28
C ASN A 41 6.30 0.20 8.69
N ILE A 42 5.66 -0.96 8.51
CA ILE A 42 6.27 -2.27 8.68
C ILE A 42 7.09 -2.49 7.44
N ARG A 43 8.41 -2.51 7.61
CA ARG A 43 9.36 -2.80 6.54
C ARG A 43 9.73 -4.27 6.62
N PHE A 44 9.63 -4.98 5.51
CA PHE A 44 10.12 -6.35 5.41
C PHE A 44 11.64 -6.37 5.63
N CYS A 45 12.09 -7.10 6.64
CA CYS A 45 13.51 -7.25 6.96
C CYS A 45 13.95 -8.69 6.72
N LEU A 46 14.62 -8.91 5.57
CA LEU A 46 15.14 -10.24 5.22
C LEU A 46 16.13 -10.79 6.26
N THR A 47 16.97 -9.91 6.84
CA THR A 47 18.01 -10.29 7.82
C THR A 47 17.47 -10.56 9.22
N ALA A 48 16.19 -10.28 9.47
CA ALA A 48 15.54 -10.61 10.74
C ALA A 48 14.90 -12.00 10.72
N ALA A 49 14.76 -12.61 9.52
CA ALA A 49 14.27 -13.97 9.35
C ALA A 49 15.38 -14.99 9.57
N THR A 50 15.03 -16.18 10.06
CA THR A 50 15.97 -17.31 10.16
C THR A 50 16.03 -18.00 8.80
N ASP A 51 17.21 -18.45 8.36
CA ASP A 51 17.47 -19.06 7.04
C ASP A 51 16.49 -20.20 6.63
N ALA A 52 15.83 -20.87 7.58
CA ALA A 52 14.83 -21.90 7.32
C ALA A 52 13.53 -21.38 6.66
N ASP A 53 13.12 -20.15 6.97
CA ASP A 53 11.90 -19.54 6.43
C ASP A 53 12.04 -19.12 4.94
N PRO A 54 13.10 -18.39 4.53
CA PRO A 54 13.27 -17.96 3.14
C PRO A 54 13.59 -19.12 2.18
N GLU A 55 14.22 -20.20 2.63
CA GLU A 55 14.42 -21.38 1.80
C GLU A 55 13.09 -22.04 1.42
N SER A 56 12.15 -22.14 2.37
CA SER A 56 10.81 -22.69 2.11
C SER A 56 9.97 -21.77 1.21
N ASP A 57 10.02 -20.45 1.45
CA ASP A 57 9.17 -19.49 0.75
C ASP A 57 9.70 -19.00 -0.60
N PHE A 58 11.03 -18.89 -0.74
CA PHE A 58 11.70 -18.33 -1.91
C PHE A 58 12.63 -19.31 -2.63
N ARG A 59 12.88 -20.50 -2.07
CA ARG A 59 13.84 -21.53 -2.58
C ARG A 59 15.31 -21.10 -2.54
N PHE A 60 15.61 -19.98 -1.92
CA PHE A 60 16.95 -19.44 -1.78
C PHE A 60 17.22 -19.05 -0.34
N ASN A 61 18.43 -19.32 0.14
CA ASN A 61 18.88 -18.81 1.43
C ASN A 61 19.06 -17.27 1.38
N VAL A 62 19.05 -16.59 2.53
CA VAL A 62 19.25 -15.14 2.69
C VAL A 62 20.48 -14.64 1.93
N ALA A 63 21.62 -15.33 2.07
CA ALA A 63 22.84 -14.99 1.35
C ALA A 63 22.68 -15.08 -0.18
N GLY A 64 21.96 -16.10 -0.66
CA GLY A 64 21.64 -16.27 -2.08
C GLY A 64 20.74 -15.15 -2.61
N ILE A 65 19.73 -14.74 -1.84
CA ILE A 65 18.83 -13.63 -2.20
C ILE A 65 19.61 -12.32 -2.27
N LEU A 66 20.51 -12.04 -1.33
CA LEU A 66 21.34 -10.84 -1.33
C LEU A 66 22.30 -10.81 -2.52
N LEU A 67 22.92 -11.96 -2.85
CA LEU A 67 23.82 -12.09 -4.00
C LEU A 67 23.06 -11.90 -5.31
N LEU A 68 21.88 -12.51 -5.46
CA LEU A 68 21.05 -12.29 -6.64
C LEU A 68 20.62 -10.83 -6.75
N THR A 69 20.22 -10.19 -5.64
CA THR A 69 19.84 -8.78 -5.63
C THR A 69 20.99 -7.88 -6.11
N SER A 70 22.24 -8.19 -5.75
CA SER A 70 23.41 -7.44 -6.23
C SER A 70 23.70 -7.71 -7.71
N LEU A 71 23.57 -8.95 -8.18
CA LEU A 71 23.75 -9.32 -9.60
C LEU A 71 22.71 -8.67 -10.51
N PHE A 72 21.46 -8.57 -10.07
CA PHE A 72 20.39 -7.93 -10.85
C PHE A 72 20.49 -6.39 -10.88
N ALA A 73 21.44 -5.80 -10.13
CA ALA A 73 21.68 -4.36 -10.07
C ALA A 73 20.39 -3.53 -9.87
N LEU A 74 19.52 -3.98 -8.97
CA LEU A 74 18.27 -3.30 -8.67
C LEU A 74 18.54 -1.94 -7.99
N PRO A 75 17.77 -0.88 -8.32
CA PRO A 75 17.87 0.39 -7.63
C PRO A 75 17.53 0.22 -6.15
N GLU A 76 18.20 0.97 -5.26
CA GLU A 76 18.04 0.86 -3.80
C GLU A 76 16.56 0.93 -3.37
N TRP A 77 15.81 1.78 -4.05
CA TRP A 77 14.38 1.97 -3.86
C TRP A 77 13.65 1.72 -5.18
N VAL A 78 12.66 0.84 -5.13
CA VAL A 78 11.73 0.56 -6.22
C VAL A 78 10.42 1.28 -5.90
N ILE A 79 10.08 2.27 -6.74
CA ILE A 79 8.81 2.99 -6.65
C ILE A 79 7.78 2.20 -7.45
N THR A 80 6.71 1.74 -6.80
CA THR A 80 5.61 1.06 -7.51
C THR A 80 4.66 2.10 -8.15
N LYS A 81 3.63 1.69 -8.92
CA LYS A 81 2.68 2.67 -9.49
C LYS A 81 1.75 3.28 -8.44
N HIS A 82 1.53 2.57 -7.34
CA HIS A 82 1.05 3.18 -6.13
C HIS A 82 2.27 3.85 -5.49
N PRO A 83 2.17 5.04 -4.87
CA PRO A 83 3.31 5.78 -4.31
C PRO A 83 3.98 5.10 -3.10
N ASP A 84 3.98 3.77 -3.09
CA ASP A 84 4.68 2.92 -2.14
C ASP A 84 6.11 2.72 -2.62
N CYS A 85 7.05 3.13 -1.77
CA CYS A 85 8.47 2.87 -1.92
C CYS A 85 8.80 1.53 -1.26
N VAL A 86 9.45 0.65 -2.02
CA VAL A 86 9.86 -0.68 -1.58
C VAL A 86 11.38 -0.78 -1.70
N HIS A 87 12.03 -1.36 -0.70
CA HIS A 87 13.48 -1.57 -0.74
C HIS A 87 13.85 -2.64 -1.78
N LYS A 88 15.04 -2.56 -2.38
CA LYS A 88 15.49 -3.52 -3.42
C LYS A 88 15.33 -5.00 -3.02
N THR A 89 15.66 -5.34 -1.77
CA THR A 89 15.57 -6.71 -1.23
C THR A 89 14.14 -7.17 -1.09
N GLU A 90 13.26 -6.31 -0.55
CA GLU A 90 11.82 -6.60 -0.43
C GLU A 90 11.17 -6.75 -1.81
N ALA A 91 11.49 -5.88 -2.77
CA ALA A 91 11.00 -5.98 -4.14
C ALA A 91 11.45 -7.30 -4.80
N PHE A 92 12.69 -7.71 -4.56
CA PHE A 92 13.22 -8.97 -5.08
C PHE A 92 12.57 -10.20 -4.41
N CYS A 93 12.34 -10.18 -3.10
CA CYS A 93 11.59 -11.23 -2.41
C CYS A 93 10.14 -11.33 -2.92
N ILE A 94 9.46 -10.20 -3.16
CA ILE A 94 8.12 -10.17 -3.77
C ILE A 94 8.14 -10.82 -5.16
N LEU A 95 9.18 -10.53 -5.96
CA LEU A 95 9.38 -11.15 -7.28
C LEU A 95 9.57 -12.67 -7.18
N LEU A 96 10.49 -13.13 -6.33
CA LEU A 96 10.75 -14.56 -6.11
C LEU A 96 9.49 -15.29 -5.63
N HIS A 97 8.73 -14.68 -4.72
CA HIS A 97 7.49 -15.24 -4.20
C HIS A 97 6.42 -15.43 -5.27
N ARG A 98 6.41 -14.57 -6.30
CA ARG A 98 5.48 -14.66 -7.43
C ARG A 98 5.93 -15.67 -8.49
N LEU A 99 7.23 -15.93 -8.59
CA LEU A 99 7.81 -16.88 -9.54
C LEU A 99 7.80 -18.31 -9.01
N SER A 100 7.84 -18.52 -7.69
CA SER A 100 7.91 -19.87 -7.09
C SER A 100 6.62 -20.67 -7.27
N TYR A 101 5.45 -20.03 -7.08
CA TYR A 101 4.12 -20.61 -7.33
C TYR A 101 3.05 -19.50 -7.34
N PRO A 102 1.93 -19.60 -8.09
CA PRO A 102 0.84 -18.65 -8.01
C PRO A 102 0.22 -18.64 -6.59
N LYS A 103 0.59 -17.65 -5.77
CA LYS A 103 0.04 -17.40 -4.43
C LYS A 103 -0.99 -16.27 -4.45
N ARG A 104 -1.97 -16.33 -3.55
CA ARG A 104 -3.00 -15.27 -3.43
C ARG A 104 -2.37 -14.00 -2.87
N LEU A 105 -2.83 -12.84 -3.36
CA LEU A 105 -2.36 -11.53 -2.87
C LEU A 105 -2.62 -11.35 -1.36
N ALA A 106 -3.68 -11.97 -0.84
CA ALA A 106 -4.00 -11.99 0.59
C ALA A 106 -2.91 -12.66 1.45
N ASP A 107 -2.24 -13.70 0.92
CA ASP A 107 -1.15 -14.37 1.62
C ASP A 107 0.12 -13.51 1.59
N MET A 108 0.40 -12.87 0.44
CA MET A 108 1.50 -11.90 0.31
C MET A 108 1.34 -10.70 1.25
N ARG A 109 0.10 -10.25 1.51
CA ARG A 109 -0.18 -9.19 2.49
C ARG A 109 0.27 -9.58 3.90
N LYS A 110 0.13 -10.86 4.28
CA LYS A 110 0.59 -11.33 5.60
C LYS A 110 2.11 -11.35 5.70
N THR A 111 2.80 -11.75 4.63
CA THR A 111 4.27 -11.87 4.61
C THR A 111 4.97 -10.52 4.53
N PHE A 112 4.48 -9.61 3.69
CA PHE A 112 5.15 -8.32 3.42
C PHE A 112 4.49 -7.13 4.14
N GLY A 113 3.28 -7.30 4.70
CA GLY A 113 2.54 -6.20 5.34
C GLY A 113 2.07 -5.11 4.38
N ARG A 114 2.21 -5.32 3.06
CA ARG A 114 1.90 -4.32 2.02
C ARG A 114 0.48 -4.48 1.46
N SER A 115 -0.04 -3.39 0.91
CA SER A 115 -1.31 -3.38 0.20
C SER A 115 -1.28 -4.33 -1.02
N GLU A 116 -2.42 -4.89 -1.39
CA GLU A 116 -2.52 -5.80 -2.56
C GLU A 116 -2.10 -5.09 -3.85
N GLY A 117 -2.33 -3.77 -3.94
CA GLY A 117 -1.90 -2.93 -5.06
C GLY A 117 -0.37 -2.84 -5.20
N ALA A 118 0.35 -2.71 -4.09
CA ALA A 118 1.81 -2.70 -4.08
C ALA A 118 2.39 -4.02 -4.59
N ALA A 119 1.85 -5.15 -4.11
CA ALA A 119 2.27 -6.49 -4.51
C ALA A 119 1.95 -6.81 -6.00
N TYR A 120 0.79 -6.36 -6.49
CA TYR A 120 0.42 -6.49 -7.91
C TYR A 120 1.42 -5.75 -8.83
N THR A 121 1.87 -4.58 -8.39
CA THR A 121 2.52 -3.60 -9.26
C THR A 121 4.04 -3.68 -9.29
N ALA A 122 4.68 -4.28 -8.28
CA ALA A 122 6.14 -4.41 -8.18
C ALA A 122 6.83 -5.02 -9.43
N ILE A 123 6.11 -5.77 -10.26
CA ILE A 123 6.65 -6.44 -11.46
C ILE A 123 6.46 -5.61 -12.75
N ARG A 124 5.55 -4.64 -12.78
CA ARG A 124 5.26 -3.89 -14.00
C ARG A 124 6.20 -2.68 -14.10
N ARG A 125 7.41 -2.90 -14.67
CA ARG A 125 8.32 -1.83 -15.12
C ARG A 125 7.49 -0.71 -15.76
N ARG A 126 7.43 0.46 -15.12
CA ARG A 126 7.42 1.70 -15.89
C ARG A 126 8.86 1.90 -16.29
N SER A 127 9.19 1.48 -17.51
CA SER A 127 10.25 2.13 -18.26
C SER A 127 9.94 3.63 -18.22
N THR A 128 10.88 4.42 -17.71
CA THR A 128 10.99 5.88 -17.87
C THR A 128 9.80 6.73 -17.38
N CYS A 129 9.99 7.41 -16.25
CA CYS A 129 9.55 8.80 -16.13
C CYS A 129 10.82 9.67 -16.20
N LEU A 130 11.12 10.14 -17.41
CA LEU A 130 11.65 11.49 -17.62
C LEU A 130 10.53 12.49 -17.27
#